data_AF-C5TBW8-F1
#
_entry.id   AF-C5TBW8-F1
#
_cell.length_a   1.000
_cell.length_b   1.000
_cell.length_c   1.000
_cell.angle_alpha   90.00
_cell.angle_beta   90.00
_cell.angle_gamma   90.00
#
_symmetry.space_group_name_H-M   'P 1'
#
loop_
_entity.id
_entity.type
_entity.pdbx_description
1 polymer ?
#
loop_
_entity_poly.entity_id
_entity_poly.type
_entity_poly.pdbx_seq_one_letter_code
_entity_poly.pdbx_strand_id
1 'polypeptide(L)'
;MLWSNVLYLIAQKPWTGWGWGELDYAHYMTLFPGERFCVLLDNAHNLPLHLAVELGLPVAAVACGAAVAGVVRARPWRETDPVRQLAWGALAIIGVHSMVEFPLWYGPFQLVAVLALALLWRRPLLAWVRSPALLAGAAVVFVAVSAAGVAVAWDYYRISLLYRPMASRPQAYQGDTLAKVSGTPLFTNQVDFALLTTTELTRENALQVHTLATELLHFSPEPRVIEPLIESALLLGMDDEVAFQLRRYRAAYPEDHARWARLHRGTPPDRP
;
A
#
# COMPACT_ATOMS: atom_id res chain seq x y z
N MET A 1 7.33 -18.03 8.46
CA MET A 1 6.81 -18.14 7.07
C MET A 1 6.94 -16.82 6.32
N LEU A 2 6.20 -15.75 6.68
CA LEU A 2 6.20 -14.44 6.00
C LEU A 2 7.60 -13.91 5.63
N TRP A 3 8.51 -13.74 6.59
CA TRP A 3 9.86 -13.23 6.29
C TRP A 3 10.67 -14.16 5.37
N SER A 4 10.43 -15.47 5.38
CA SER A 4 11.06 -16.40 4.44
C SER A 4 10.57 -16.16 3.01
N ASN A 5 9.27 -15.90 2.82
CA ASN A 5 8.71 -15.52 1.52
C ASN A 5 9.32 -14.18 1.05
N VAL A 6 9.41 -13.17 1.92
CA VAL A 6 10.01 -11.86 1.59
C VAL A 6 11.50 -11.98 1.24
N LEU A 7 12.28 -12.74 2.00
CA LEU A 7 13.69 -12.99 1.69
C LEU A 7 13.87 -13.69 0.33
N TYR A 8 12.97 -14.63 0.00
CA TYR A 8 12.95 -15.28 -1.31
C TYR A 8 12.66 -14.28 -2.44
N LEU A 9 11.75 -13.33 -2.24
CA LEU A 9 11.49 -12.26 -3.20
C LEU A 9 12.68 -11.31 -3.37
N ILE A 10 13.34 -10.93 -2.27
CA ILE A 10 14.57 -10.11 -2.29
C ILE A 10 15.67 -10.80 -3.11
N ALA A 11 15.84 -12.11 -2.92
CA ALA A 11 16.85 -12.88 -3.64
C ALA A 11 16.64 -12.91 -5.17
N GLN A 12 15.39 -12.75 -5.64
CA GLN A 12 15.08 -12.68 -7.07
C GLN A 12 15.43 -11.32 -7.71
N LYS A 13 15.28 -10.21 -6.97
CA LYS A 13 15.56 -8.84 -7.46
C LYS A 13 16.35 -8.03 -6.43
N PRO A 14 17.58 -8.44 -6.06
CA PRO A 14 18.29 -7.87 -4.92
C PRO A 14 18.74 -6.42 -5.11
N TRP A 15 18.89 -5.95 -6.37
CA TRP A 15 19.47 -4.64 -6.67
C TRP A 15 18.44 -3.54 -6.77
N THR A 16 17.34 -3.78 -7.47
CA THR A 16 16.30 -2.79 -7.77
C THR A 16 15.03 -3.00 -6.95
N GLY A 17 14.89 -4.17 -6.33
CA GLY A 17 13.61 -4.61 -5.76
C GLY A 17 12.56 -4.88 -6.83
N TRP A 18 11.33 -5.07 -6.38
CA TRP A 18 10.15 -5.33 -7.20
C TRP A 18 9.44 -4.06 -7.67
N GLY A 19 9.73 -2.92 -7.07
CA GLY A 19 9.02 -1.65 -7.27
C GLY A 19 8.36 -1.18 -5.97
N TRP A 20 8.13 0.13 -5.87
CA TRP A 20 7.45 0.71 -4.72
C TRP A 20 5.97 0.32 -4.72
N GLY A 21 5.50 -0.25 -3.60
CA GLY A 21 4.14 -0.76 -3.46
C GLY A 21 3.85 -2.08 -4.19
N GLU A 22 4.88 -2.82 -4.60
CA GLU A 22 4.74 -4.04 -5.42
C GLU A 22 4.88 -5.34 -4.60
N LEU A 23 4.95 -5.27 -3.27
CA LEU A 23 5.16 -6.46 -2.44
C LEU A 23 4.02 -7.48 -2.57
N ASP A 24 2.77 -7.02 -2.55
CA ASP A 24 1.59 -7.85 -2.70
C ASP A 24 1.54 -8.52 -4.08
N TYR A 25 1.82 -7.76 -5.14
CA TYR A 25 1.94 -8.27 -6.51
C TYR A 25 3.06 -9.30 -6.63
N ALA A 26 4.27 -8.95 -6.18
CA ALA A 26 5.42 -9.84 -6.20
C ALA A 26 5.13 -11.15 -5.45
N HIS A 27 4.47 -11.03 -4.30
CA HIS A 27 4.06 -12.17 -3.50
C HIS A 27 3.01 -13.01 -4.23
N TYR A 28 1.97 -12.41 -4.81
CA TYR A 28 0.96 -13.10 -5.63
C TYR A 28 1.57 -13.84 -6.84
N MET A 29 2.42 -13.16 -7.59
CA MET A 29 3.00 -13.66 -8.84
C MET A 29 4.06 -14.74 -8.65
N THR A 30 4.62 -14.86 -7.44
CA THR A 30 5.65 -15.84 -7.13
C THR A 30 5.06 -17.15 -6.63
N LEU A 31 5.39 -18.26 -7.30
CA LEU A 31 5.19 -19.60 -6.78
C LEU A 31 6.39 -19.96 -5.89
N PHE A 32 6.18 -20.03 -4.59
CA PHE A 32 7.22 -20.37 -3.63
C PHE A 32 7.50 -21.88 -3.64
N PRO A 33 8.76 -22.31 -3.51
CA PRO A 33 9.12 -23.74 -3.48
C PRO A 33 8.73 -24.44 -2.16
N GLY A 34 8.29 -23.70 -1.15
CA GLY A 34 7.90 -24.21 0.17
C GLY A 34 6.64 -23.54 0.68
N GLU A 35 6.53 -23.38 2.00
CA GLU A 35 5.38 -22.75 2.63
C GLU A 35 5.16 -21.30 2.14
N ARG A 36 3.88 -20.92 2.08
CA ARG A 36 3.43 -19.61 1.61
C ARG A 36 2.47 -19.00 2.63
N PHE A 37 2.65 -17.70 2.86
CA PHE A 37 1.66 -16.89 3.56
C PHE A 37 0.43 -16.63 2.68
N CYS A 38 -0.65 -17.39 2.91
CA CYS A 38 -1.85 -17.40 2.05
C CYS A 38 -2.89 -16.34 2.44
N VAL A 39 -2.43 -15.11 2.70
CA VAL A 39 -3.29 -13.92 2.82
C VAL A 39 -2.62 -12.79 2.05
N LEU A 40 -3.39 -11.74 1.75
CA LEU A 40 -2.85 -10.54 1.12
C LEU A 40 -1.74 -9.96 2.01
N LEU A 41 -0.56 -9.73 1.42
CA LEU A 41 0.63 -9.26 2.12
C LEU A 41 1.03 -7.90 1.55
N ASP A 42 0.52 -6.83 2.16
CA ASP A 42 0.78 -5.44 1.78
C ASP A 42 2.07 -4.87 2.41
N ASN A 43 2.65 -5.59 3.37
CA ASN A 43 3.81 -5.15 4.14
C ASN A 43 4.66 -6.33 4.64
N ALA A 44 5.98 -6.12 4.82
CA ALA A 44 6.89 -7.17 5.29
C ALA A 44 6.93 -7.34 6.83
N HIS A 45 6.17 -6.54 7.57
CA HIS A 45 6.21 -6.37 9.03
C HIS A 45 7.63 -6.12 9.57
N ASN A 46 8.49 -5.55 8.73
CA ASN A 46 9.88 -5.26 9.05
C ASN A 46 10.38 -4.23 8.04
N LEU A 47 10.59 -3.00 8.49
CA LEU A 47 10.94 -1.86 7.63
C LEU A 47 12.20 -2.11 6.77
N PRO A 48 13.34 -2.62 7.31
CA PRO A 48 14.49 -2.98 6.49
C PRO A 48 14.17 -3.99 5.39
N LEU A 49 13.44 -5.08 5.71
CA LEU A 49 13.06 -6.09 4.71
C LEU A 49 12.09 -5.51 3.67
N HIS A 50 11.18 -4.65 4.10
CA HIS A 50 10.24 -4.00 3.20
C HIS A 50 10.94 -3.06 2.21
N LEU A 51 11.88 -2.23 2.68
CA LEU A 51 12.71 -1.41 1.80
C LEU A 51 13.53 -2.27 0.83
N ALA A 52 14.06 -3.41 1.30
CA ALA A 52 14.86 -4.29 0.48
C ALA A 52 14.06 -5.00 -0.61
N VAL A 53 12.82 -5.43 -0.32
CA VAL A 53 11.99 -6.13 -1.32
C VAL A 53 11.44 -5.17 -2.37
N GLU A 54 11.07 -3.95 -1.99
CA GLU A 54 10.50 -2.98 -2.92
C GLU A 54 11.57 -2.20 -3.70
N LEU A 55 12.62 -1.72 -3.03
CA LEU A 55 13.61 -0.81 -3.61
C LEU A 55 15.02 -1.43 -3.76
N GLY A 56 15.22 -2.65 -3.29
CA GLY A 56 16.48 -3.35 -3.35
C GLY A 56 17.40 -3.12 -2.14
N LEU A 57 18.37 -4.02 -1.99
CA LEU A 57 19.38 -4.01 -0.93
C LEU A 57 20.21 -2.72 -0.88
N PRO A 58 20.63 -2.10 -2.00
CA PRO A 58 21.42 -0.87 -1.96
C PRO A 58 20.66 0.28 -1.29
N VAL A 59 19.39 0.49 -1.66
CA VAL A 59 18.55 1.55 -1.10
C VAL A 59 18.28 1.29 0.37
N ALA A 60 17.91 0.05 0.72
CA ALA A 60 17.69 -0.36 2.11
C ALA A 60 18.95 -0.15 2.97
N ALA A 61 20.13 -0.54 2.48
CA ALA A 61 21.39 -0.39 3.20
C ALA A 61 21.76 1.09 3.42
N VAL A 62 21.58 1.94 2.42
CA VAL A 62 21.80 3.39 2.55
C VAL A 62 20.83 4.01 3.55
N ALA A 63 19.53 3.69 3.46
CA ALA A 63 18.52 4.22 4.36
C ALA A 63 18.77 3.79 5.83
N CYS A 64 18.95 2.49 6.06
CA CYS A 64 19.26 1.96 7.39
C CYS A 64 20.61 2.47 7.92
N GLY A 65 21.63 2.52 7.06
CA GLY A 65 22.95 3.04 7.41
C GLY A 65 22.92 4.52 7.78
N ALA A 66 22.19 5.35 7.04
CA ALA A 66 22.00 6.76 7.35
C ALA A 66 21.25 6.97 8.67
N ALA A 67 20.20 6.18 8.92
CA ALA A 67 19.46 6.23 10.19
C ALA A 67 20.37 5.88 11.38
N VAL A 68 21.09 4.75 11.31
CA VAL A 68 22.04 4.32 12.36
C VAL A 68 23.14 5.35 12.55
N ALA A 69 23.74 5.85 11.46
CA ALA A 69 24.78 6.87 11.52
C ALA A 69 24.26 8.19 12.15
N GLY A 70 23.02 8.58 11.86
CA GLY A 70 22.36 9.73 12.46
C GLY A 70 22.16 9.58 13.98
N VAL A 71 21.63 8.42 14.41
CA VAL A 71 21.47 8.10 15.83
C VAL A 71 22.82 8.09 16.55
N VAL A 72 23.82 7.43 15.99
CA VAL A 72 25.16 7.33 16.59
C VAL A 72 25.83 8.70 16.71
N ARG A 73 25.71 9.54 15.68
CA ARG A 73 26.24 10.92 15.72
C ARG A 73 25.53 11.80 16.74
N ALA A 74 24.22 11.61 16.92
CA ALA A 74 23.45 12.37 17.89
C ALA A 74 23.71 11.94 19.34
N ARG A 75 24.30 10.76 19.56
CA ARG A 75 24.72 10.24 20.88
C ARG A 75 23.60 10.34 21.94
N PRO A 76 22.41 9.77 21.71
CA PRO A 76 21.27 9.88 22.63
C PRO A 76 21.59 9.38 24.05
N TRP A 77 22.50 8.43 24.20
CA TRP A 77 22.99 7.94 25.50
C TRP A 77 23.78 8.96 26.34
N ARG A 78 24.13 10.12 25.76
CA ARG A 78 24.74 11.26 26.47
C ARG A 78 23.75 12.40 26.71
N GLU A 79 22.50 12.26 26.25
CA GLU A 79 21.50 13.30 26.39
C GLU A 79 21.09 13.45 27.86
N THR A 80 21.05 14.69 28.35
CA THR A 80 20.69 15.00 29.74
C THR A 80 19.39 15.81 29.83
N ASP A 81 18.91 16.37 28.72
CA ASP A 81 17.65 17.08 28.67
C ASP A 81 16.46 16.08 28.68
N PRO A 82 15.58 16.12 29.69
CA PRO A 82 14.47 15.17 29.82
C PRO A 82 13.53 15.15 28.61
N VAL A 83 13.30 16.30 27.96
CA VAL A 83 12.40 16.39 26.80
C VAL A 83 13.03 15.69 25.60
N ARG A 84 14.35 15.82 25.43
CA ARG A 84 15.08 15.16 24.34
C ARG A 84 15.24 13.67 24.60
N GLN A 85 15.41 13.26 25.86
CA GLN A 85 15.38 11.84 26.25
C GLN A 85 14.02 11.21 25.92
N LEU A 86 12.91 11.89 26.21
CA LEU A 86 11.58 11.43 25.83
C LEU A 86 11.45 11.25 24.31
N ALA A 87 11.90 12.25 23.53
CA ALA A 87 11.86 12.18 22.07
C ALA A 87 12.68 11.00 21.52
N TRP A 88 13.89 10.78 22.03
CA TRP A 88 14.70 9.62 21.67
C TRP A 88 14.07 8.29 22.09
N GLY A 89 13.48 8.23 23.28
CA GLY A 89 12.75 7.05 23.76
C GLY A 89 11.59 6.68 22.86
N ALA A 90 10.78 7.67 22.45
CA ALA A 90 9.68 7.46 21.50
C ALA A 90 10.18 6.93 20.15
N LEU A 91 11.23 7.54 19.58
CA LEU A 91 11.83 7.08 18.32
C LEU A 91 12.44 5.69 18.43
N ALA A 92 13.04 5.34 19.56
CA ALA A 92 13.59 4.01 19.80
C ALA A 92 12.48 2.94 19.83
N ILE A 93 11.38 3.20 20.55
CA ILE A 93 10.22 2.30 20.61
C ILE A 93 9.62 2.12 19.21
N ILE A 94 9.38 3.22 18.49
CA ILE A 94 8.86 3.18 17.11
C ILE A 94 9.82 2.40 16.20
N GLY A 95 11.11 2.67 16.28
CA GLY A 95 12.13 2.00 15.46
C GLY A 95 12.20 0.51 15.70
N VAL A 96 12.25 0.07 16.96
CA VAL A 96 12.24 -1.36 17.33
C VAL A 96 10.93 -2.02 16.88
N HIS A 97 9.80 -1.36 17.11
CA HIS A 97 8.51 -1.90 16.70
C HIS A 97 8.39 -1.98 15.17
N SER A 98 9.01 -1.06 14.42
CA SER A 98 9.16 -1.13 12.96
C SER A 98 10.05 -2.26 12.44
N MET A 99 10.76 -2.98 13.30
CA MET A 99 11.50 -4.19 12.92
C MET A 99 10.66 -5.48 13.03
N VAL A 100 9.53 -5.43 13.75
CA VAL A 100 8.69 -6.61 14.01
C VAL A 100 7.26 -6.42 13.53
N GLU A 101 6.84 -5.17 13.40
CA GLU A 101 5.55 -4.72 12.89
C GLU A 101 5.76 -3.51 11.97
N PHE A 102 4.68 -2.84 11.58
CA PHE A 102 4.68 -1.72 10.64
C PHE A 102 4.08 -0.42 11.23
N PRO A 103 4.45 0.01 12.45
CA PRO A 103 3.90 1.22 13.07
C PRO A 103 4.11 2.47 12.22
N LEU A 104 5.22 2.57 11.48
CA LEU A 104 5.48 3.72 10.61
C LEU A 104 4.56 3.81 9.38
N TRP A 105 3.70 2.83 9.12
CA TRP A 105 2.61 2.90 8.15
C TRP A 105 1.31 3.46 8.75
N TYR A 106 1.28 3.68 10.07
CA TYR A 106 0.12 4.21 10.77
C TYR A 106 0.33 5.68 11.13
N GLY A 107 -0.62 6.53 10.71
CA GLY A 107 -0.59 7.98 10.90
C GLY A 107 -0.28 8.46 12.34
N PRO A 108 -0.85 7.85 13.40
CA PRO A 108 -0.52 8.26 14.77
C PRO A 108 0.96 8.11 15.12
N PHE A 109 1.61 7.02 14.70
CA PHE A 109 3.04 6.81 14.97
C PHE A 109 3.92 7.72 14.10
N GLN A 110 3.52 7.96 12.84
CA GLN A 110 4.20 8.94 11.97
C GLN A 110 4.18 10.34 12.61
N LEU A 111 3.03 10.76 13.16
CA LEU A 111 2.91 12.04 13.87
C LEU A 111 3.83 12.08 15.08
N VAL A 112 3.84 11.05 15.92
CA VAL A 112 4.74 10.97 17.09
C VAL A 112 6.20 11.02 16.66
N ALA A 113 6.59 10.31 15.60
CA ALA A 113 7.94 10.35 15.07
C ALA A 113 8.32 11.76 14.59
N VAL A 114 7.46 12.43 13.81
CA VAL A 114 7.71 13.80 13.34
C VAL A 114 7.83 14.78 14.50
N LEU A 115 6.94 14.70 15.50
CA LEU A 115 7.02 15.54 16.70
C LEU A 115 8.30 15.30 17.50
N ALA A 116 8.69 14.03 17.68
CA ALA A 116 9.93 13.67 18.35
C ALA A 116 11.16 14.24 17.61
N LEU A 117 11.21 14.09 16.28
CA LEU A 117 12.26 14.69 15.44
C LEU A 117 12.26 16.22 15.58
N ALA A 118 11.11 16.88 15.53
CA ALA A 118 11.01 18.33 15.71
C ALA A 118 11.55 18.80 17.07
N LEU A 119 11.29 18.06 18.15
CA LEU A 119 11.86 18.33 19.48
C LEU A 119 13.39 18.16 19.49
N LEU A 120 13.91 17.17 18.76
CA LEU A 120 15.35 16.94 18.63
C LEU A 120 16.05 18.01 17.78
N TRP A 121 15.36 18.63 16.83
CA TRP A 121 15.87 19.75 16.02
C TRP A 121 15.47 21.13 16.54
N ARG A 122 14.92 21.25 17.75
CA ARG A 122 14.41 22.52 18.30
C ARG A 122 15.43 23.67 18.29
N ARG A 123 16.70 23.42 18.62
CA ARG A 123 17.74 24.48 18.67
C ARG A 123 18.05 25.10 17.30
N PRO A 124 18.34 24.33 16.23
CA PRO A 124 18.47 24.89 14.89
C PRO A 124 17.16 25.52 14.39
N LEU A 125 15.99 24.94 14.71
CA LEU A 125 14.70 25.55 14.36
C LEU A 125 14.52 26.94 14.99
N LEU A 126 14.86 27.11 16.27
CA LEU A 126 14.81 28.41 16.94
C LEU A 126 15.78 29.43 16.35
N ALA A 127 16.91 28.99 15.80
CA ALA A 127 17.83 29.88 15.08
C ALA A 127 17.23 30.35 13.74
N TRP A 128 16.49 29.49 13.03
CA TRP A 128 15.79 29.83 11.79
C TRP A 128 14.65 30.83 12.01
N VAL A 129 13.92 30.68 13.12
CA VAL A 129 12.81 31.56 13.54
C VAL A 129 13.24 33.02 13.78
N ARG A 130 14.54 33.30 13.94
CA ARG A 130 15.03 34.68 14.10
C ARG A 130 15.13 35.46 12.79
N SER A 131 14.98 34.80 11.64
CA SER A 131 14.95 35.46 10.32
C SER A 131 13.51 35.67 9.86
N PRO A 132 13.05 36.92 9.65
CA PRO A 132 11.68 37.18 9.19
C PRO A 132 11.39 36.58 7.81
N ALA A 133 12.41 36.47 6.95
CA ALA A 133 12.29 35.82 5.64
C ALA A 133 12.09 34.30 5.77
N LEU A 134 12.84 33.64 6.67
CA LEU A 134 12.67 32.21 6.92
C LEU A 134 11.33 31.91 7.62
N LEU A 135 10.86 32.81 8.50
CA LEU A 135 9.54 32.72 9.11
C LEU A 135 8.41 32.86 8.09
N ALA A 136 8.49 33.84 7.20
CA ALA A 136 7.52 34.01 6.12
C ALA A 136 7.52 32.77 5.21
N GLY A 137 8.69 32.26 4.84
CA GLY A 137 8.82 31.02 4.08
C GLY A 137 8.22 29.80 4.80
N ALA A 138 8.50 29.64 6.10
CA ALA A 138 7.94 28.56 6.92
C ALA A 138 6.41 28.67 7.04
N ALA A 139 5.87 29.88 7.20
CA ALA A 139 4.43 30.11 7.24
C ALA A 139 3.76 29.75 5.89
N VAL A 140 4.37 30.14 4.77
CA VAL A 140 3.89 29.76 3.43
C VAL A 140 3.90 28.25 3.25
N VAL A 141 4.99 27.58 3.63
CA VAL A 141 5.09 26.11 3.57
C VAL A 141 4.02 25.46 4.46
N PHE A 142 3.82 25.96 5.68
CA PHE A 142 2.82 25.44 6.60
C PHE A 142 1.39 25.58 6.04
N VAL A 143 1.06 26.74 5.46
CA VAL A 143 -0.24 26.97 4.82
C VAL A 143 -0.39 26.06 3.60
N ALA A 144 0.64 25.92 2.76
CA ALA A 144 0.61 25.05 1.60
C ALA A 144 0.42 23.57 1.97
N VAL A 145 1.17 23.07 2.97
CA VAL A 145 1.03 21.70 3.48
C VAL A 145 -0.34 21.48 4.09
N SER A 146 -0.87 22.45 4.84
CA SER A 146 -2.20 22.35 5.44
C SER A 146 -3.29 22.34 4.38
N ALA A 147 -3.20 23.21 3.36
CA ALA A 147 -4.14 23.25 2.25
C ALA A 147 -4.09 21.95 1.42
N ALA A 148 -2.89 21.43 1.16
CA ALA A 148 -2.71 20.13 0.51
C ALA A 148 -3.32 19.00 1.36
N GLY A 149 -3.10 19.00 2.68
CA GLY A 149 -3.69 18.02 3.59
C GLY A 149 -5.22 18.06 3.58
N VAL A 150 -5.82 19.26 3.57
CA VAL A 150 -7.28 19.42 3.42
C VAL A 150 -7.76 18.91 2.06
N ALA A 151 -7.03 19.19 0.98
CA ALA A 151 -7.38 18.70 -0.36
C ALA A 151 -7.33 17.16 -0.43
N VAL A 152 -6.28 16.54 0.10
CA VAL A 152 -6.15 15.08 0.20
C VAL A 152 -7.28 14.48 1.04
N ALA A 153 -7.56 15.07 2.21
CA ALA A 153 -8.62 14.59 3.10
C ALA A 153 -10.01 14.72 2.45
N TRP A 154 -10.24 15.79 1.69
CA TRP A 154 -11.47 15.98 0.92
C TRP A 154 -11.63 14.95 -0.20
N ASP A 155 -10.56 14.69 -0.94
CA ASP A 155 -10.56 13.71 -2.02
C ASP A 155 -10.77 12.29 -1.45
N TYR A 156 -10.05 11.94 -0.38
CA TYR A 156 -10.28 10.70 0.38
C TYR A 156 -11.74 10.58 0.84
N TYR A 157 -12.32 11.64 1.42
CA TYR A 157 -13.71 11.63 1.85
C TYR A 157 -14.65 11.32 0.69
N ARG A 158 -14.49 12.00 -0.46
CA ARG A 158 -15.29 11.76 -1.67
C ARG A 158 -15.18 10.32 -2.16
N ILE A 159 -13.97 9.80 -2.31
CA ILE A 159 -13.73 8.44 -2.82
C ILE A 159 -14.24 7.39 -1.82
N SER A 160 -14.12 7.64 -0.52
CA SER A 160 -14.65 6.74 0.52
C SER A 160 -16.17 6.51 0.39
N LEU A 161 -16.92 7.41 -0.28
CA LEU A 161 -18.35 7.24 -0.49
C LEU A 161 -18.67 6.02 -1.36
N LEU A 162 -17.77 5.59 -2.26
CA LEU A 162 -17.94 4.39 -3.08
C LEU A 162 -18.08 3.13 -2.22
N TYR A 163 -17.39 3.10 -1.09
CA TYR A 163 -17.34 1.95 -0.18
C TYR A 163 -18.34 2.02 0.97
N ARG A 164 -19.14 3.09 1.02
CA ARG A 164 -20.19 3.26 2.03
C ARG A 164 -21.53 2.72 1.53
N PRO A 165 -22.35 2.11 2.40
CA PRO A 165 -23.75 1.81 2.07
C PRO A 165 -24.48 3.06 1.60
N MET A 166 -25.34 2.93 0.58
CA MET A 166 -26.06 4.07 -0.03
C MET A 166 -26.78 4.96 1.00
N ALA A 167 -27.43 4.34 2.00
CA ALA A 167 -28.16 5.05 3.06
C ALA A 167 -27.28 5.94 3.96
N SER A 168 -25.97 5.68 4.01
CA SER A 168 -25.00 6.47 4.78
C SER A 168 -24.30 7.56 3.96
N ARG A 169 -24.60 7.66 2.66
CA ARG A 169 -24.06 8.69 1.77
C ARG A 169 -24.90 9.97 1.90
N PRO A 170 -24.29 11.17 1.80
CA PRO A 170 -25.04 12.41 1.67
C PRO A 170 -25.99 12.34 0.48
N GLN A 171 -27.16 12.96 0.58
CA GLN A 171 -28.24 12.86 -0.43
C GLN A 171 -27.74 13.16 -1.86
N ALA A 172 -26.87 14.16 -2.03
CA ALA A 172 -26.28 14.53 -3.32
C ALA A 172 -25.45 13.41 -3.98
N TYR A 173 -24.96 12.44 -3.21
CA TYR A 173 -24.10 11.34 -3.67
C TYR A 173 -24.81 9.98 -3.63
N GLN A 174 -26.11 9.90 -3.36
CA GLN A 174 -26.83 8.62 -3.35
C GLN A 174 -27.06 8.04 -4.75
N GLY A 175 -27.30 8.90 -5.75
CA GLY A 175 -27.36 8.50 -7.16
C GLY A 175 -26.07 8.82 -7.89
N ASP A 176 -25.66 7.93 -8.81
CA ASP A 176 -24.50 8.12 -9.69
C ASP A 176 -23.22 8.53 -8.94
N THR A 177 -22.95 7.86 -7.82
CA THR A 177 -21.82 8.21 -6.96
C THR A 177 -20.49 8.11 -7.71
N LEU A 178 -20.33 7.06 -8.53
CA LEU A 178 -19.10 6.79 -9.25
C LEU A 178 -18.74 7.96 -10.16
N ALA A 179 -19.60 8.35 -11.11
CA ALA A 179 -19.31 9.45 -12.02
C ALA A 179 -19.03 10.78 -11.29
N LYS A 180 -19.66 11.01 -10.13
CA LYS A 180 -19.44 12.24 -9.33
C LYS A 180 -18.08 12.30 -8.65
N VAL A 181 -17.50 11.16 -8.28
CA VAL A 181 -16.29 11.11 -7.45
C VAL A 181 -15.05 10.62 -8.19
N SER A 182 -15.19 9.92 -9.33
CA SER A 182 -14.09 9.30 -10.08
C SER A 182 -12.97 10.24 -10.53
N GLY A 183 -13.22 11.55 -10.62
CA GLY A 183 -12.17 12.54 -10.91
C GLY A 183 -11.26 12.74 -9.70
N THR A 184 -10.20 11.92 -9.59
CA THR A 184 -9.15 12.01 -8.56
C THR A 184 -7.76 11.80 -9.17
N PRO A 185 -6.73 12.57 -8.74
CA PRO A 185 -5.35 12.30 -9.11
C PRO A 185 -4.61 11.39 -8.12
N LEU A 186 -5.19 11.10 -6.95
CA LEU A 186 -4.50 10.41 -5.85
C LEU A 186 -5.05 9.02 -5.54
N PHE A 187 -6.33 8.80 -5.80
CA PHE A 187 -7.03 7.59 -5.40
C PHE A 187 -7.64 6.84 -6.59
N THR A 188 -6.95 6.88 -7.73
CA THR A 188 -7.40 6.23 -8.98
C THR A 188 -7.60 4.74 -8.77
N ASN A 189 -6.63 4.06 -8.14
CA ASN A 189 -6.72 2.62 -7.89
C ASN A 189 -7.94 2.24 -7.05
N GLN A 190 -8.37 3.09 -6.11
CA GLN A 190 -9.58 2.87 -5.33
C GLN A 190 -10.84 3.03 -6.20
N VAL A 191 -10.88 4.05 -7.06
CA VAL A 191 -11.97 4.21 -8.03
C VAL A 191 -12.05 2.99 -8.96
N ASP A 192 -10.91 2.58 -9.52
CA ASP A 192 -10.77 1.45 -10.43
C ASP A 192 -11.18 0.14 -9.76
N PHE A 193 -10.74 -0.07 -8.51
CA PHE A 193 -11.15 -1.23 -7.72
C PHE A 193 -12.65 -1.23 -7.44
N ALA A 194 -13.24 -0.08 -7.12
CA ALA A 194 -14.70 0.03 -6.94
C ALA A 194 -15.44 -0.24 -8.27
N LEU A 195 -14.93 0.25 -9.39
CA LEU A 195 -15.48 0.01 -10.72
C LEU A 195 -15.42 -1.47 -11.08
N LEU A 196 -14.26 -2.12 -10.94
CA LEU A 196 -14.08 -3.54 -11.23
C LEU A 196 -15.04 -4.39 -10.41
N THR A 197 -15.14 -4.12 -9.11
CA THR A 197 -15.91 -4.96 -8.19
C THR A 197 -17.42 -4.69 -8.20
N THR A 198 -17.88 -3.71 -8.98
CA THR A 198 -19.32 -3.40 -9.16
C THR A 198 -19.80 -3.57 -10.60
N THR A 199 -18.88 -3.76 -11.55
CA THR A 199 -19.19 -4.00 -12.96
C THR A 199 -19.42 -5.49 -13.19
N GLU A 200 -20.58 -5.84 -13.74
CA GLU A 200 -20.86 -7.20 -14.17
C GLU A 200 -20.06 -7.54 -15.44
N LEU A 201 -19.38 -8.68 -15.45
CA LEU A 201 -18.63 -9.15 -16.59
C LEU A 201 -19.58 -9.70 -17.67
N THR A 202 -19.42 -9.19 -18.89
CA THR A 202 -20.13 -9.62 -20.10
C THR A 202 -19.13 -9.85 -21.24
N ARG A 203 -19.55 -10.49 -22.34
CA ARG A 203 -18.68 -10.65 -23.51
C ARG A 203 -18.29 -9.32 -24.14
N GLU A 204 -19.14 -8.30 -24.04
CA GLU A 204 -18.93 -6.98 -24.65
C GLU A 204 -17.89 -6.16 -23.90
N ASN A 205 -17.85 -6.28 -22.56
CA ASN A 205 -16.90 -5.53 -21.73
C ASN A 205 -15.69 -6.36 -21.26
N ALA A 206 -15.55 -7.62 -21.71
CA ALA A 206 -14.50 -8.52 -21.25
C ALA A 206 -13.09 -7.94 -21.38
N LEU A 207 -12.78 -7.25 -22.49
CA LEU A 207 -11.48 -6.60 -22.68
C LEU A 207 -11.21 -5.48 -21.68
N GLN A 208 -12.24 -4.69 -21.35
CA GLN A 208 -12.14 -3.58 -20.40
C GLN A 208 -11.93 -4.12 -18.98
N VAL A 209 -12.70 -5.14 -18.58
CA VAL A 209 -12.55 -5.80 -17.28
C VAL A 209 -11.18 -6.45 -17.16
N HIS A 210 -10.71 -7.15 -18.20
CA HIS A 210 -9.38 -7.77 -18.22
C HIS A 210 -8.26 -6.76 -18.04
N THR A 211 -8.32 -5.64 -18.77
CA THR A 211 -7.32 -4.56 -18.66
C THR A 211 -7.29 -3.97 -17.26
N LEU A 212 -8.48 -3.62 -16.73
CA LEU A 212 -8.63 -3.04 -15.40
C LEU A 212 -8.16 -4.00 -14.30
N ALA A 213 -8.53 -5.28 -14.37
CA ALA A 213 -8.13 -6.29 -13.41
C ALA A 213 -6.61 -6.56 -13.46
N THR A 214 -6.01 -6.52 -14.66
CA THR A 214 -4.56 -6.67 -14.84
C THR A 214 -3.81 -5.52 -14.16
N GLU A 215 -4.24 -4.28 -14.35
CA GLU A 215 -3.65 -3.12 -13.68
C GLU A 215 -3.83 -3.20 -12.15
N LEU A 216 -5.01 -3.61 -11.69
CA LEU A 216 -5.32 -3.73 -10.27
C LEU A 216 -4.60 -4.87 -9.56
N LEU A 217 -4.00 -5.83 -10.27
CA LEU A 217 -3.10 -6.81 -9.65
C LEU A 217 -1.90 -6.14 -8.95
N HIS A 218 -1.48 -4.97 -9.43
CA HIS A 218 -0.40 -4.18 -8.82
C HIS A 218 -0.85 -3.34 -7.62
N PHE A 219 -2.15 -3.35 -7.30
CA PHE A 219 -2.71 -2.58 -6.20
C PHE A 219 -3.35 -3.45 -5.11
N SER A 220 -4.06 -4.50 -5.52
CA SER A 220 -4.73 -5.41 -4.60
C SER A 220 -4.95 -6.76 -5.29
N PRO A 221 -3.93 -7.63 -5.38
CA PRO A 221 -4.03 -8.96 -5.97
C PRO A 221 -4.78 -9.91 -5.03
N GLU A 222 -6.06 -9.64 -4.82
CA GLU A 222 -6.98 -10.41 -3.99
C GLU A 222 -8.06 -11.10 -4.84
N PRO A 223 -8.85 -12.06 -4.29
CA PRO A 223 -9.85 -12.79 -5.06
C PRO A 223 -10.80 -11.90 -5.87
N ARG A 224 -11.18 -10.73 -5.33
CA ARG A 224 -12.08 -9.76 -6.00
C ARG A 224 -11.48 -9.13 -7.27
N VAL A 225 -10.17 -9.23 -7.47
CA VAL A 225 -9.47 -8.79 -8.69
C VAL A 225 -9.08 -10.00 -9.55
N ILE A 226 -8.60 -11.06 -8.91
CA ILE A 226 -8.10 -12.27 -9.60
C ILE A 226 -9.24 -13.02 -10.31
N GLU A 227 -10.42 -13.14 -9.69
CA GLU A 227 -11.55 -13.85 -10.29
C GLU A 227 -12.04 -13.15 -11.58
N PRO A 228 -12.36 -11.83 -11.59
CA PRO A 228 -12.68 -11.12 -12.82
C PRO A 228 -11.57 -11.18 -13.88
N LEU A 229 -10.29 -11.18 -13.48
CA LEU A 229 -9.17 -11.33 -14.41
C LEU A 229 -9.22 -12.69 -15.14
N ILE A 230 -9.39 -13.78 -14.39
CA ILE A 230 -9.44 -15.12 -14.95
C ILE A 230 -10.70 -15.30 -15.82
N GLU A 231 -11.84 -14.82 -15.36
CA GLU A 231 -13.11 -14.94 -16.07
C GLU A 231 -13.12 -14.13 -17.37
N SER A 232 -12.60 -12.90 -17.34
CA SER A 232 -12.49 -12.07 -18.55
C SER A 232 -11.49 -12.66 -19.54
N ALA A 233 -10.35 -13.18 -19.07
CA ALA A 233 -9.38 -13.90 -19.91
C ALA A 233 -9.99 -15.15 -20.57
N LEU A 234 -10.85 -15.89 -19.86
CA LEU A 234 -11.61 -17.02 -20.41
C LEU A 234 -12.55 -16.58 -21.55
N LEU A 235 -13.30 -15.48 -21.37
CA LEU A 235 -14.18 -14.95 -22.42
C LEU A 235 -13.41 -14.46 -23.66
N LEU A 236 -12.17 -14.03 -23.47
CA LEU A 236 -11.27 -13.58 -24.54
C LEU A 236 -10.48 -14.71 -25.20
N GLY A 237 -10.58 -15.96 -24.71
CA GLY A 237 -9.84 -17.11 -25.24
C GLY A 237 -8.34 -17.08 -24.92
N MET A 238 -7.94 -16.44 -23.82
CA MET A 238 -6.54 -16.32 -23.38
C MET A 238 -6.13 -17.51 -22.50
N ASP A 239 -6.18 -18.73 -23.06
CA ASP A 239 -6.03 -19.98 -22.31
C ASP A 239 -4.71 -20.10 -21.53
N ASP A 240 -3.61 -19.59 -22.09
CA ASP A 240 -2.29 -19.60 -21.44
C ASP A 240 -2.25 -18.71 -20.19
N GLU A 241 -2.88 -17.54 -20.26
CA GLU A 241 -2.98 -16.61 -19.13
C GLU A 241 -3.89 -17.16 -18.04
N VAL A 242 -5.02 -17.75 -18.43
CA VAL A 242 -5.92 -18.45 -17.51
C VAL A 242 -5.17 -19.54 -16.75
N ALA A 243 -4.42 -20.41 -17.45
CA ALA A 243 -3.62 -21.45 -16.82
C ALA A 243 -2.49 -20.89 -15.93
N PHE A 244 -1.93 -19.74 -16.32
CA PHE A 244 -0.92 -19.04 -15.54
C PHE A 244 -1.47 -18.46 -14.23
N GLN A 245 -2.63 -17.80 -14.28
CA GLN A 245 -3.27 -17.16 -13.13
C GLN A 245 -3.92 -18.20 -12.22
N LEU A 246 -4.60 -19.23 -12.74
CA LEU A 246 -5.23 -20.28 -11.92
C LEU A 246 -4.23 -21.01 -11.01
N ARG A 247 -3.02 -21.27 -11.51
CA ARG A 247 -1.95 -21.88 -10.70
C ARG A 247 -1.58 -21.01 -9.50
N ARG A 248 -1.49 -19.70 -9.70
CA ARG A 248 -1.16 -18.71 -8.66
C ARG A 248 -2.32 -18.49 -7.72
N TYR A 249 -3.53 -18.34 -8.24
CA TYR A 249 -4.73 -18.15 -7.44
C TYR A 249 -4.92 -19.30 -6.45
N ARG A 250 -4.82 -20.55 -6.93
CA ARG A 250 -4.90 -21.74 -6.08
C ARG A 250 -3.83 -21.78 -4.99
N ALA A 251 -2.60 -21.36 -5.32
CA ALA A 251 -1.51 -21.34 -4.35
C ALA A 251 -1.67 -20.20 -3.33
N ALA A 252 -2.15 -19.03 -3.77
CA ALA A 252 -2.25 -17.83 -2.94
C ALA A 252 -3.47 -17.81 -2.03
N TYR A 253 -4.62 -18.27 -2.53
CA TYR A 253 -5.91 -18.24 -1.85
C TYR A 253 -6.65 -19.57 -2.03
N PRO A 254 -6.16 -20.66 -1.43
CA PRO A 254 -6.68 -22.00 -1.69
C PRO A 254 -8.17 -22.17 -1.36
N GLU A 255 -8.65 -21.54 -0.28
CA GLU A 255 -10.05 -21.60 0.14
C GLU A 255 -10.99 -20.82 -0.79
N ASP A 256 -10.59 -19.59 -1.16
CA ASP A 256 -11.36 -18.75 -2.09
C ASP A 256 -11.41 -19.38 -3.48
N HIS A 257 -10.27 -19.85 -4.00
CA HIS A 257 -10.22 -20.58 -5.25
C HIS A 257 -11.13 -21.83 -5.22
N ALA A 258 -11.13 -22.59 -4.12
CA ALA A 258 -12.01 -23.75 -3.98
C ALA A 258 -13.50 -23.37 -3.98
N ARG A 259 -13.87 -22.24 -3.36
CA ARG A 259 -15.23 -21.70 -3.38
C ARG A 259 -15.63 -21.23 -4.79
N TRP A 260 -14.80 -20.42 -5.42
CA TRP A 260 -14.98 -19.93 -6.78
C TRP A 260 -15.13 -21.08 -7.80
N ALA A 261 -14.27 -22.09 -7.72
CA ALA A 261 -14.31 -23.25 -8.60
C ALA A 261 -15.57 -24.12 -8.40
N ARG A 262 -16.18 -24.15 -7.21
CA ARG A 262 -17.46 -24.85 -6.98
C ARG A 262 -18.62 -24.13 -7.65
N LEU A 263 -18.66 -22.80 -7.56
CA LEU A 263 -19.70 -22.00 -8.22
C LEU A 263 -19.65 -22.19 -9.74
N HIS A 264 -18.47 -22.16 -10.33
CA HIS A 264 -18.28 -22.30 -11.78
C HIS A 264 -18.44 -23.72 -12.32
N ARG A 265 -18.37 -24.76 -11.48
CA ARG A 265 -18.73 -26.13 -11.87
C ARG A 265 -20.24 -26.39 -11.80
N GLY A 266 -20.97 -25.58 -11.02
CA GLY A 266 -22.41 -25.72 -10.80
C GLY A 266 -23.29 -25.08 -11.87
N THR A 267 -22.73 -24.21 -12.71
CA THR A 267 -23.41 -23.57 -13.83
C THR A 267 -23.26 -24.46 -15.07
N PRO A 268 -24.31 -25.15 -15.55
CA PRO A 268 -24.23 -25.81 -16.86
C PRO A 268 -23.96 -24.73 -17.91
N PRO A 269 -23.15 -24.99 -18.95
CA PRO A 269 -23.15 -24.10 -20.09
C PRO A 269 -24.57 -24.09 -20.66
N ASP A 270 -25.19 -22.91 -20.75
CA ASP A 270 -26.33 -22.70 -21.64
C ASP A 270 -25.84 -23.10 -23.04
N ARG A 271 -26.16 -24.34 -23.41
CA ARG A 271 -25.94 -24.85 -24.75
C ARG A 271 -26.97 -24.16 -25.67
N PRO A 272 -26.54 -23.80 -26.89
CA PRO A 272 -27.33 -22.99 -27.81
C PRO A 272 -28.69 -23.58 -28.17
#